data_AF-A0A4Y1WVK7-F1
#
_entry.id   AF-A0A4Y1WVK7-F1
#
_cell.length_a   1.000
_cell.length_b   1.000
_cell.length_c   1.000
_cell.angle_alpha   90.00
_cell.angle_beta   90.00
_cell.angle_gamma   90.00
#
_symmetry.space_group_name_H-M   'P 1'
#
loop_
_entity.id
_entity.type
_entity.pdbx_description
1 polymer ?
#
loop_
_entity_poly.entity_id
_entity_poly.type
_entity_poly.pdbx_seq_one_letter_code
_entity_poly.pdbx_strand_id
1 'polypeptide(L)'
;MSDVNDFKQEIECIYKDEKYSVRDNGAVFRYPRDGKRPRKYDNFWTFGKPNDKHGYMEIASVRVHIIVATAFHGPKPTKEHVVDHIDTNRRNNRPDNLRWVTRLENALDNPITRKRIIMRCGSIEAFLANPSLLQESDVTPDFSWMRTVTGAEAQVSKERLLAWAESDKQTSGGALGEWVYGRQSISQNDGQSSNVDEIDKLQSDSLNGWGQIPPQAYERPVEPEQRKPNVMPSLTPGAAQEIYFYNDKPNEYPCTPQEYSGDPLTAYAANLTKNAVYWRNNNGDREYVVAKYGFSKDRNSLYVMTKSAYVWRNQDDGDSMPVPVASLNKDEFREDELNYQLGEVIYDDNLFVHKRVETGFMPKEYLEELFDECTGKKK
;
A
#
# COMPACT_ATOMS: atom_id res chain seq x y z
N MET A 1 -2.51 14.41 -22.42
CA MET A 1 -3.48 14.16 -21.32
C MET A 1 -4.77 13.72 -21.99
N SER A 2 -5.38 12.62 -21.57
CA SER A 2 -6.60 12.10 -22.22
C SER A 2 -7.75 13.11 -22.10
N ASP A 3 -8.44 13.37 -23.21
CA ASP A 3 -9.63 14.21 -23.22
C ASP A 3 -10.85 13.38 -22.81
N VAL A 4 -11.65 13.88 -21.87
CA VAL A 4 -12.91 13.25 -21.47
C VAL A 4 -13.92 13.19 -22.62
N ASN A 5 -13.78 14.07 -23.62
CA ASN A 5 -14.65 14.15 -24.80
C ASN A 5 -14.15 13.33 -26.00
N ASP A 6 -12.99 12.67 -25.90
CA ASP A 6 -12.53 11.69 -26.89
C ASP A 6 -13.10 10.30 -26.56
N PHE A 7 -14.33 10.04 -27.01
CA PHE A 7 -15.08 8.80 -26.79
C PHE A 7 -15.93 8.45 -28.01
N LYS A 8 -16.36 7.18 -28.13
CA LYS A 8 -17.28 6.74 -29.20
C LYS A 8 -18.62 6.24 -28.66
N GLN A 9 -18.62 5.69 -27.44
CA GLN A 9 -19.81 5.16 -26.80
C GLN A 9 -20.01 5.78 -25.43
N GLU A 10 -21.28 6.02 -25.09
CA GLU A 10 -21.72 6.49 -23.78
C GLU A 10 -22.94 5.65 -23.37
N ILE A 11 -22.94 5.15 -22.13
CA ILE A 11 -23.97 4.26 -21.60
C ILE A 11 -24.33 4.70 -20.18
N GLU A 12 -25.62 4.63 -19.83
CA GLU A 12 -26.09 4.87 -18.46
C GLU A 12 -26.02 3.60 -17.60
N CYS A 13 -25.69 3.73 -16.33
CA CYS A 13 -25.78 2.64 -15.36
C CYS A 13 -26.21 3.13 -13.98
N ILE A 14 -26.72 2.19 -13.17
CA ILE A 14 -26.97 2.39 -11.74
C ILE A 14 -25.94 1.57 -10.96
N TYR A 15 -25.26 2.21 -10.02
CA TYR A 15 -24.34 1.53 -9.11
C TYR A 15 -24.46 2.12 -7.71
N LYS A 16 -24.70 1.26 -6.69
CA LYS A 16 -24.94 1.66 -5.30
C LYS A 16 -25.98 2.79 -5.16
N ASP A 17 -27.14 2.60 -5.81
CA ASP A 17 -28.26 3.54 -5.79
C ASP A 17 -27.96 4.95 -6.36
N GLU A 18 -26.84 5.10 -7.06
CA GLU A 18 -26.45 6.33 -7.75
C GLU A 18 -26.51 6.11 -9.27
N LYS A 19 -27.00 7.13 -10.00
CA LYS A 19 -27.08 7.11 -11.47
C LYS A 19 -25.81 7.70 -12.08
N TYR A 20 -25.27 7.02 -13.09
CA TYR A 20 -24.08 7.45 -13.83
C TYR A 20 -24.30 7.37 -15.34
N SER A 21 -23.63 8.27 -16.08
CA SER A 21 -23.28 8.03 -17.49
C SER A 21 -21.79 7.72 -17.57
N VAL A 22 -21.44 6.80 -18.46
CA VAL A 22 -20.08 6.27 -18.58
C VAL A 22 -19.67 6.22 -20.04
N ARG A 23 -18.47 6.69 -20.32
CA ARG A 23 -17.87 6.69 -21.66
C ARG A 23 -16.87 5.55 -21.84
N ASP A 24 -16.70 5.09 -23.07
CA ASP A 24 -15.74 4.04 -23.45
C ASP A 24 -14.25 4.47 -23.33
N ASN A 25 -13.98 5.73 -23.01
CA ASN A 25 -12.67 6.19 -22.59
C ASN A 25 -12.42 6.06 -21.08
N GLY A 26 -13.40 5.58 -20.31
CA GLY A 26 -13.34 5.41 -18.86
C GLY A 26 -13.75 6.64 -18.05
N ALA A 27 -14.24 7.71 -18.69
CA ALA A 27 -14.81 8.85 -17.99
C ALA A 27 -16.21 8.54 -17.45
N VAL A 28 -16.53 9.10 -16.28
CA VAL A 28 -17.82 8.95 -15.61
C VAL A 28 -18.43 10.32 -15.33
N PHE A 29 -19.76 10.37 -15.38
CA PHE A 29 -20.59 11.50 -15.00
C PHE A 29 -21.60 11.03 -13.96
N ARG A 30 -21.58 11.59 -12.76
CA ARG A 30 -22.55 11.25 -11.71
C ARG A 30 -23.71 12.24 -11.73
N TYR A 31 -24.93 11.72 -11.76
CA TYR A 31 -26.13 12.55 -11.69
C TYR A 31 -26.44 12.94 -10.23
N PRO A 32 -27.06 14.11 -10.00
CA PRO A 32 -27.60 14.45 -8.70
C PRO A 32 -28.75 13.52 -8.34
N ARG A 33 -28.96 13.32 -7.03
CA ARG A 33 -30.13 12.58 -6.53
C ARG A 33 -31.40 13.38 -6.81
N ASP A 34 -32.48 12.68 -7.11
CA ASP A 34 -33.75 13.31 -7.46
C ASP A 34 -34.26 14.23 -6.34
N GLY A 35 -34.69 15.43 -6.70
CA GLY A 35 -35.12 16.47 -5.77
C GLY A 35 -34.05 16.99 -4.79
N LYS A 36 -32.77 16.61 -4.94
CA LYS A 36 -31.67 17.06 -4.06
C LYS A 36 -30.73 18.02 -4.80
N ARG A 37 -30.05 18.88 -4.01
CA ARG A 37 -29.01 19.76 -4.55
C ARG A 37 -27.83 18.93 -5.08
N PRO A 38 -27.24 19.30 -6.23
CA PRO A 38 -26.02 18.66 -6.73
C PRO A 38 -24.88 18.71 -5.73
N ARG A 39 -24.17 17.60 -5.58
CA ARG A 39 -22.96 17.50 -4.74
C ARG A 39 -21.72 17.91 -5.55
N LYS A 40 -20.58 18.05 -4.85
CA LYS A 40 -19.27 18.43 -5.42
C LYS A 40 -18.85 17.63 -6.65
N TYR A 41 -19.22 16.35 -6.73
CA TYR A 41 -18.83 15.44 -7.81
C TYR A 41 -19.97 15.10 -8.78
N ASP A 42 -21.06 15.87 -8.73
CA ASP A 42 -22.20 15.69 -9.64
C ASP A 42 -22.09 16.66 -10.82
N ASN A 43 -22.71 16.33 -11.94
CA ASN A 43 -22.87 17.20 -13.11
C ASN A 43 -21.59 17.59 -13.90
N PHE A 44 -20.55 16.77 -13.89
CA PHE A 44 -19.42 16.91 -14.82
C PHE A 44 -18.76 15.58 -15.14
N TRP A 45 -18.06 15.56 -16.28
CA TRP A 45 -17.27 14.41 -16.73
C TRP A 45 -15.89 14.38 -16.08
N THR A 46 -15.48 13.22 -15.59
CA THR A 46 -14.16 13.04 -14.98
C THR A 46 -13.66 11.61 -15.11
N PHE A 47 -12.33 11.44 -15.13
CA PHE A 47 -11.70 10.13 -14.91
C PHE A 47 -11.57 9.77 -13.42
N GLY A 48 -12.01 10.65 -12.52
CA GLY A 48 -11.79 10.56 -11.08
C GLY A 48 -10.45 11.13 -10.65
N LYS A 49 -10.12 10.95 -9.37
CA LYS A 49 -8.81 11.29 -8.80
C LYS A 49 -8.07 10.01 -8.41
N PRO A 50 -6.75 9.92 -8.67
CA PRO A 50 -5.97 8.78 -8.20
C PRO A 50 -5.94 8.76 -6.67
N ASN A 51 -6.07 7.58 -6.10
CA ASN A 51 -5.87 7.35 -4.66
C ASN A 51 -4.49 6.75 -4.43
N ASP A 52 -3.65 7.43 -3.66
CA ASP A 52 -2.24 7.05 -3.50
C ASP A 52 -2.03 5.75 -2.70
N LYS A 53 -3.04 5.28 -1.96
CA LYS A 53 -2.95 4.02 -1.20
C LYS A 53 -3.07 2.79 -2.10
N HIS A 54 -3.84 2.89 -3.19
CA HIS A 54 -4.15 1.74 -4.03
C HIS A 54 -4.12 1.99 -5.53
N GLY A 55 -3.73 3.18 -5.99
CA GLY A 55 -3.52 3.52 -7.39
C GLY A 55 -4.79 3.68 -8.24
N TYR A 56 -5.93 3.14 -7.80
CA TYR A 56 -7.21 3.29 -8.49
C TYR A 56 -7.72 4.73 -8.52
N MET A 57 -8.47 5.04 -9.57
CA MET A 57 -9.20 6.30 -9.71
C MET A 57 -10.53 6.25 -8.95
N GLU A 58 -10.87 7.34 -8.25
CA GLU A 58 -12.08 7.44 -7.43
C GLU A 58 -12.86 8.73 -7.67
N ILE A 59 -14.18 8.64 -7.51
CA ILE A 59 -15.12 9.76 -7.44
C ILE A 59 -15.95 9.60 -6.17
N ALA A 60 -15.80 10.53 -5.22
CA ALA A 60 -16.42 10.45 -3.88
C ALA A 60 -16.23 9.07 -3.22
N SER A 61 -14.99 8.58 -3.16
CA SER A 61 -14.59 7.28 -2.59
C SER A 61 -15.19 6.05 -3.30
N VAL A 62 -15.79 6.24 -4.49
CA VAL A 62 -16.26 5.17 -5.36
C VAL A 62 -15.24 4.93 -6.47
N ARG A 63 -14.79 3.67 -6.61
CA ARG A 63 -13.81 3.28 -7.63
C ARG A 63 -14.40 3.35 -9.04
N VAL A 64 -13.76 4.15 -9.88
CA VAL A 64 -14.22 4.43 -11.25
C VAL A 64 -14.28 3.16 -12.10
N HIS A 65 -13.27 2.30 -12.05
CA HIS A 65 -13.25 1.06 -12.83
C HIS A 65 -14.45 0.14 -12.54
N ILE A 66 -15.01 0.16 -11.33
CA ILE A 66 -16.20 -0.65 -10.99
C ILE A 66 -17.44 -0.09 -11.67
N ILE A 67 -17.58 1.24 -11.69
CA ILE A 67 -18.66 1.92 -12.39
C ILE A 67 -18.56 1.60 -13.89
N VAL A 68 -17.36 1.68 -14.47
CA VAL A 68 -17.16 1.38 -15.89
C VAL A 68 -17.45 -0.07 -16.23
N ALA A 69 -16.92 -1.02 -15.44
CA ALA A 69 -17.19 -2.45 -15.64
C ALA A 69 -18.69 -2.76 -15.49
N THR A 70 -19.38 -2.11 -14.55
CA THR A 70 -20.83 -2.28 -14.38
C THR A 70 -21.61 -1.81 -15.61
N ALA A 71 -21.22 -0.69 -16.21
CA ALA A 71 -21.89 -0.13 -17.38
C ALA A 71 -21.68 -0.95 -18.65
N PHE A 72 -20.45 -1.38 -18.93
CA PHE A 72 -20.10 -2.05 -20.20
C PHE A 72 -20.13 -3.58 -20.15
N HIS A 73 -19.90 -4.19 -18.99
CA HIS A 73 -19.84 -5.64 -18.80
C HIS A 73 -20.99 -6.19 -17.96
N GLY A 74 -21.92 -5.31 -17.54
CA GLY A 74 -23.01 -5.66 -16.65
C GLY A 74 -22.59 -5.76 -15.17
N PRO A 75 -23.57 -6.02 -14.30
CA PRO A 75 -23.34 -6.07 -12.86
C PRO A 75 -22.35 -7.18 -12.49
N LYS A 76 -21.67 -6.97 -11.36
CA LYS A 76 -20.76 -7.95 -10.76
C LYS A 76 -21.44 -9.33 -10.67
N PRO A 77 -20.90 -10.39 -11.33
CA PRO A 77 -21.58 -11.69 -11.43
C PRO A 77 -21.81 -12.39 -10.09
N THR A 78 -20.80 -12.40 -9.20
CA THR A 78 -20.89 -12.96 -7.84
C THR A 78 -20.10 -12.12 -6.86
N LYS A 79 -20.30 -12.29 -5.54
CA LYS A 79 -19.59 -11.52 -4.49
C LYS A 79 -18.06 -11.72 -4.53
N GLU A 80 -17.59 -12.84 -5.04
CA GLU A 80 -16.17 -13.21 -5.18
C GLU A 80 -15.47 -12.49 -6.33
N HIS A 81 -16.22 -12.04 -7.34
CA HIS A 81 -15.65 -11.37 -8.51
C HIS A 81 -15.07 -10.00 -8.14
N VAL A 82 -13.96 -9.66 -8.77
CA VAL A 82 -13.29 -8.37 -8.72
C VAL A 82 -13.09 -7.89 -10.15
N VAL A 83 -12.86 -6.59 -10.33
CA VAL A 83 -12.48 -6.06 -11.64
C VAL A 83 -10.97 -6.22 -11.80
N ASP A 84 -10.55 -6.92 -12.85
CA ASP A 84 -9.18 -6.98 -13.30
C ASP A 84 -8.91 -5.90 -14.34
N HIS A 85 -7.73 -5.29 -14.25
CA HIS A 85 -7.17 -4.42 -15.28
C HIS A 85 -6.19 -5.28 -16.08
N ILE A 86 -6.55 -5.60 -17.32
CA ILE A 86 -5.80 -6.55 -18.15
C ILE A 86 -4.34 -6.11 -18.29
N ASP A 87 -4.10 -4.82 -18.50
CA ASP A 87 -2.76 -4.21 -18.57
C ASP A 87 -2.09 -3.93 -17.21
N THR A 88 -2.75 -4.22 -16.09
CA THR A 88 -2.34 -3.90 -14.70
C THR A 88 -2.18 -2.41 -14.37
N ASN A 89 -2.53 -1.50 -15.29
CA ASN A 89 -2.57 -0.06 -15.06
C ASN A 89 -3.93 0.34 -14.46
N ARG A 90 -3.96 0.55 -13.14
CA ARG A 90 -5.18 0.88 -12.38
C ARG A 90 -5.83 2.22 -12.75
N ARG A 91 -5.15 3.02 -13.59
CA ARG A 91 -5.63 4.32 -14.09
C ARG A 91 -6.10 4.26 -15.56
N ASN A 92 -5.97 3.10 -16.22
CA ASN A 92 -6.59 2.81 -17.52
C ASN A 92 -7.95 2.14 -17.32
N ASN A 93 -9.01 2.94 -17.20
CA ASN A 93 -10.37 2.45 -16.94
C ASN A 93 -11.19 2.24 -18.20
N ARG A 94 -10.57 2.09 -19.39
CA ARG A 94 -11.31 1.77 -20.62
C ARG A 94 -11.94 0.39 -20.50
N PRO A 95 -13.20 0.18 -20.95
CA PRO A 95 -13.93 -1.06 -20.71
C PRO A 95 -13.25 -2.28 -21.35
N ASP A 96 -12.58 -2.13 -22.48
CA ASP A 96 -11.78 -3.18 -23.14
C ASP A 96 -10.53 -3.61 -22.35
N ASN A 97 -10.11 -2.82 -21.36
CA ASN A 97 -9.07 -3.15 -20.40
C ASN A 97 -9.62 -3.76 -19.10
N LEU A 98 -10.94 -3.82 -18.93
CA LEU A 98 -11.58 -4.29 -17.69
C LEU A 98 -12.29 -5.63 -17.92
N ARG A 99 -12.27 -6.50 -16.92
CA ARG A 99 -13.09 -7.73 -16.89
C ARG A 99 -13.43 -8.15 -15.47
N TRP A 100 -14.57 -8.83 -15.30
CA TRP A 100 -14.90 -9.50 -14.05
C TRP A 100 -14.18 -10.83 -13.96
N VAL A 101 -13.42 -11.04 -12.89
CA VAL A 101 -12.72 -12.30 -12.60
C VAL A 101 -12.72 -12.54 -11.09
N THR A 102 -12.59 -13.78 -10.66
CA THR A 102 -12.19 -14.10 -9.29
C THR A 102 -10.72 -13.77 -9.07
N ARG A 103 -10.29 -13.68 -7.80
CA ARG A 103 -8.87 -13.45 -7.49
C ARG A 103 -7.95 -14.58 -8.01
N LEU A 104 -8.46 -15.81 -8.03
CA LEU A 104 -7.73 -16.96 -8.52
C LEU A 104 -7.59 -16.92 -10.05
N GLU A 105 -8.69 -16.68 -10.78
CA GLU A 105 -8.65 -16.49 -12.24
C GLU A 105 -7.71 -15.35 -12.63
N ASN A 106 -7.71 -14.23 -11.88
CA ASN A 106 -6.74 -13.16 -12.15
C ASN A 106 -5.28 -13.62 -12.01
N ALA A 107 -4.98 -14.40 -10.96
CA ALA A 107 -3.62 -14.90 -10.73
C ALA A 107 -3.16 -15.90 -11.80
N LEU A 108 -4.09 -16.67 -12.36
CA LEU A 108 -3.80 -17.72 -13.35
C LEU A 108 -3.85 -17.21 -14.80
N ASP A 109 -4.84 -16.38 -15.14
CA ASP A 109 -5.21 -16.06 -16.52
C ASP A 109 -4.78 -14.66 -16.98
N ASN A 110 -4.26 -13.81 -16.09
CA ASN A 110 -3.62 -12.55 -16.49
C ASN A 110 -2.10 -12.79 -16.60
N PRO A 111 -1.51 -12.84 -17.83
CA PRO A 111 -0.08 -13.13 -18.00
C PRO A 111 0.85 -12.18 -17.25
N ILE A 112 0.48 -10.89 -17.19
CA ILE A 112 1.28 -9.85 -16.53
C ILE A 112 1.23 -10.05 -15.01
N THR A 113 0.04 -10.27 -14.45
CA THR A 113 -0.13 -10.62 -13.03
C THR A 113 0.61 -11.91 -12.70
N ARG A 114 0.44 -12.97 -13.51
CA ARG A 114 1.08 -14.26 -13.34
C ARG A 114 2.61 -14.16 -13.36
N LYS A 115 3.18 -13.40 -14.30
CA LYS A 115 4.64 -13.17 -14.37
C LYS A 115 5.16 -12.51 -13.10
N ARG A 116 4.45 -11.50 -12.57
CA ARG A 116 4.80 -10.84 -11.30
C ARG A 116 4.72 -11.81 -10.12
N ILE A 117 3.70 -12.67 -10.07
CA ILE A 117 3.58 -13.71 -9.05
C ILE A 117 4.76 -14.69 -9.14
N ILE A 118 5.09 -15.19 -10.34
CA ILE A 118 6.23 -16.09 -10.55
C ILE A 118 7.54 -15.43 -10.12
N MET A 119 7.76 -14.17 -10.49
CA MET A 119 8.96 -13.44 -10.06
C MET A 119 9.07 -13.29 -8.54
N ARG A 120 7.93 -13.16 -7.84
CA ARG A 120 7.91 -12.95 -6.39
C ARG A 120 7.96 -14.26 -5.60
N CYS A 121 7.24 -15.28 -6.06
CA CYS A 121 7.02 -16.55 -5.37
C CYS A 121 7.86 -17.70 -5.95
N GLY A 122 8.63 -17.46 -7.02
CA GLY A 122 9.42 -18.45 -7.75
C GLY A 122 8.59 -19.29 -8.74
N SER A 123 7.34 -19.60 -8.42
CA SER A 123 6.41 -20.34 -9.30
C SER A 123 4.96 -20.04 -8.96
N ILE A 124 4.03 -20.42 -9.85
CA ILE A 124 2.60 -20.31 -9.55
C ILE A 124 2.15 -21.38 -8.56
N GLU A 125 2.78 -22.56 -8.59
CA GLU A 125 2.53 -23.66 -7.66
C GLU A 125 2.93 -23.28 -6.23
N ALA A 126 4.06 -22.59 -6.05
CA ALA A 126 4.47 -22.05 -4.75
C ALA A 126 3.45 -21.05 -4.20
N PHE A 127 2.92 -20.17 -5.06
CA PHE A 127 1.84 -19.24 -4.67
C PHE A 127 0.56 -19.99 -4.27
N LEU A 128 0.12 -21.01 -5.03
CA LEU A 128 -1.08 -21.77 -4.69
C LEU A 128 -0.92 -22.57 -3.39
N ALA A 129 0.28 -23.09 -3.13
CA ALA A 129 0.61 -23.81 -1.90
C ALA A 129 0.67 -22.88 -0.67
N ASN A 130 1.13 -21.65 -0.85
CA ASN A 130 1.17 -20.63 0.20
C ASN A 130 0.86 -19.23 -0.37
N PRO A 131 -0.43 -18.84 -0.43
CA PRO A 131 -0.82 -17.52 -0.94
C PRO A 131 -0.24 -16.34 -0.15
N SER A 132 0.20 -16.58 1.10
CA SER A 132 0.86 -15.58 1.92
C SER A 132 2.25 -15.17 1.39
N LEU A 133 2.80 -15.87 0.41
CA LEU A 133 4.01 -15.42 -0.30
C LEU A 133 3.79 -14.12 -1.10
N LEU A 134 2.53 -13.79 -1.39
CA LEU A 134 2.13 -12.48 -1.92
C LEU A 134 1.77 -11.45 -0.84
N GLN A 135 1.76 -11.81 0.45
CA GLN A 135 1.62 -10.81 1.51
C GLN A 135 2.77 -9.80 1.38
N GLU A 136 2.38 -8.54 1.59
CA GLU A 136 3.14 -7.33 1.30
C GLU A 136 4.64 -7.51 1.55
N SER A 137 5.41 -7.59 0.47
CA SER A 137 6.83 -7.25 0.53
C SER A 137 6.99 -5.83 1.07
N ASP A 138 8.11 -5.54 1.72
CA ASP A 138 8.61 -4.22 2.18
C ASP A 138 8.75 -3.14 1.08
N VAL A 139 8.07 -3.31 -0.06
CA VAL A 139 8.11 -2.47 -1.23
C VAL A 139 6.79 -1.71 -1.32
N THR A 140 6.89 -0.39 -1.19
CA THR A 140 5.78 0.53 -1.43
C THR A 140 5.17 0.27 -2.81
N PRO A 141 3.84 0.16 -2.93
CA PRO A 141 3.21 0.09 -4.24
C PRO A 141 3.56 1.33 -5.08
N ASP A 142 4.41 1.16 -6.08
CA ASP A 142 4.76 2.23 -7.01
C ASP A 142 3.65 2.39 -8.06
N PHE A 143 2.86 3.46 -7.90
CA PHE A 143 1.83 3.88 -8.85
C PHE A 143 2.30 5.03 -9.76
N SER A 144 3.57 5.47 -9.66
CA SER A 144 4.11 6.61 -10.42
C SER A 144 4.06 6.37 -11.93
N TRP A 145 4.26 5.12 -12.34
CA TRP A 145 4.16 4.70 -13.74
C TRP A 145 2.72 4.63 -14.23
N MET A 146 1.70 4.58 -13.36
CA MET A 146 0.31 4.46 -13.81
C MET A 146 -0.22 5.83 -14.23
N ARG A 147 -0.94 5.89 -15.35
CA ARG A 147 -1.66 7.10 -15.77
C ARG A 147 -2.89 6.78 -16.60
N THR A 148 -3.79 7.75 -16.69
CA THR A 148 -4.85 7.75 -17.70
C THR A 148 -4.21 7.87 -19.09
N VAL A 149 -4.66 7.03 -20.01
CA VAL A 149 -4.07 6.83 -21.34
C VAL A 149 -5.08 7.10 -22.45
N THR A 150 -4.60 7.55 -23.61
CA THR A 150 -5.41 7.58 -24.83
C THR A 150 -5.65 6.15 -25.34
N GLY A 151 -6.56 5.96 -26.30
CA GLY A 151 -6.78 4.63 -26.88
C GLY A 151 -5.52 4.04 -27.51
N ALA A 152 -4.75 4.87 -28.23
CA ALA A 152 -3.48 4.46 -28.83
C ALA A 152 -2.41 4.11 -27.78
N GLU A 153 -2.27 4.92 -26.73
CA GLU A 153 -1.34 4.64 -25.63
C GLU A 153 -1.72 3.35 -24.87
N ALA A 154 -3.02 3.10 -24.67
CA ALA A 154 -3.52 1.89 -24.03
C ALA A 154 -3.12 0.63 -24.82
N GLN A 155 -3.29 0.66 -26.14
CA GLN A 155 -2.93 -0.46 -27.01
C GLN A 155 -1.43 -0.75 -26.95
N VAL A 156 -0.58 0.27 -27.17
CA VAL A 156 0.88 0.12 -27.17
C VAL A 156 1.40 -0.35 -25.81
N SER A 157 0.91 0.24 -24.71
CA SER A 157 1.34 -0.15 -23.37
C SER A 157 0.94 -1.59 -23.00
N LYS A 158 -0.28 -2.00 -23.39
CA LYS A 158 -0.77 -3.37 -23.20
C LYS A 158 0.08 -4.38 -23.98
N GLU A 159 0.38 -4.11 -25.25
CA GLU A 159 1.24 -4.97 -26.08
C GLU A 159 2.63 -5.14 -25.47
N ARG A 160 3.27 -4.04 -25.03
CA ARG A 160 4.59 -4.08 -24.38
C ARG A 160 4.57 -4.94 -23.12
N LEU A 161 3.57 -4.77 -22.26
CA LEU A 161 3.45 -5.51 -21.00
C LEU A 161 3.16 -7.00 -21.23
N LEU A 162 2.35 -7.35 -22.22
CA LEU A 162 2.11 -8.74 -22.61
C LEU A 162 3.39 -9.38 -23.16
N ALA A 163 4.10 -8.70 -24.06
CA ALA A 163 5.38 -9.19 -24.58
C ALA A 163 6.42 -9.39 -23.47
N TRP A 164 6.47 -8.50 -22.48
CA TRP A 164 7.30 -8.67 -21.28
C TRP A 164 6.89 -9.91 -20.47
N ALA A 165 5.58 -10.13 -20.28
CA ALA A 165 5.08 -11.28 -19.54
C ALA A 165 5.48 -12.62 -20.19
N GLU A 166 5.52 -12.65 -21.53
CA GLU A 166 5.94 -13.81 -22.32
C GLU A 166 7.46 -13.98 -22.42
N SER A 167 8.24 -12.92 -22.17
CA SER A 167 9.70 -12.96 -22.32
C SER A 167 10.41 -13.66 -21.15
N ASP A 168 11.41 -14.48 -21.46
CA ASP A 168 12.35 -15.06 -20.47
C ASP A 168 13.59 -14.19 -20.24
N LYS A 169 13.67 -13.04 -20.93
CA LYS A 169 14.79 -12.11 -20.81
C LYS A 169 14.77 -11.45 -19.43
N GLN A 170 15.94 -11.37 -18.80
CA GLN A 170 16.11 -10.66 -17.54
C GLN A 170 15.84 -9.16 -17.76
N THR A 171 15.03 -8.55 -16.90
CA THR A 171 14.65 -7.13 -17.01
C THR A 171 15.88 -6.22 -16.83
N SER A 172 16.11 -5.30 -17.77
CA SER A 172 17.17 -4.27 -17.69
C SER A 172 16.59 -2.86 -17.54
N GLY A 173 17.37 -1.96 -16.93
CA GLY A 173 16.97 -0.69 -16.29
C GLY A 173 16.13 0.36 -17.01
N GLY A 174 15.51 1.22 -16.19
CA GLY A 174 14.73 2.43 -16.55
C GLY A 174 13.54 2.65 -15.59
N ALA A 175 12.96 3.84 -15.54
CA ALA A 175 11.69 4.04 -14.82
C ALA A 175 10.56 3.31 -15.57
N LEU A 176 9.74 2.51 -14.89
CA LEU A 176 8.71 1.68 -15.54
C LEU A 176 7.77 2.52 -16.43
N GLY A 177 7.44 3.75 -16.00
CA GLY A 177 6.64 4.67 -16.80
C GLY A 177 7.30 5.08 -18.11
N GLU A 178 8.62 5.29 -18.13
CA GLU A 178 9.37 5.64 -19.35
C GLU A 178 9.45 4.45 -20.31
N TRP A 179 9.59 3.23 -19.81
CA TRP A 179 9.60 2.04 -20.65
C TRP A 179 8.20 1.75 -21.24
N VAL A 180 7.14 1.84 -20.42
CA VAL A 180 5.77 1.59 -20.86
C VAL A 180 5.31 2.64 -21.88
N TYR A 181 5.68 3.92 -21.70
CA TYR A 181 5.18 5.02 -22.53
C TYR A 181 6.21 5.68 -23.45
N GLY A 182 7.45 5.21 -23.46
CA GLY A 182 8.54 5.77 -24.24
C GLY A 182 8.24 5.81 -25.74
N ARG A 183 8.65 6.91 -26.39
CA ARG A 183 8.40 7.15 -27.82
C ARG A 183 9.27 6.26 -28.71
N GLN A 184 8.73 5.12 -29.10
CA GLN A 184 8.92 4.57 -30.45
C GLN A 184 7.59 3.97 -30.88
N SER A 185 7.03 4.53 -31.95
CA SER A 185 5.92 3.95 -32.69
C SER A 185 6.39 2.63 -33.28
N ILE A 186 5.69 1.54 -33.01
CA ILE A 186 5.73 0.35 -33.86
C ILE A 186 5.08 0.82 -35.17
N SER A 187 5.89 1.28 -36.11
CA SER A 187 5.39 1.66 -37.43
C SER A 187 4.77 0.44 -38.07
N GLN A 188 3.55 0.64 -38.59
CA GLN A 188 2.87 -0.30 -39.46
C GLN A 188 3.84 -0.83 -40.51
N ASN A 189 4.07 -2.15 -40.50
CA ASN A 189 4.48 -2.85 -41.71
C ASN A 189 3.39 -3.85 -42.02
N ASP A 190 2.80 -3.63 -43.19
CA ASP A 190 1.93 -4.56 -43.89
C ASP A 190 2.56 -5.95 -43.96
N GLY A 191 1.69 -6.95 -43.99
CA GLY A 191 1.97 -8.33 -43.63
C GLY A 191 3.27 -8.95 -44.17
N GLN A 192 4.10 -9.44 -43.25
CA GLN A 192 4.69 -10.77 -43.31
C GLN A 192 5.38 -11.11 -41.98
N SER A 193 5.39 -12.39 -41.64
CA SER A 193 5.85 -12.97 -40.38
C SER A 193 7.35 -12.77 -40.12
N SER A 194 7.64 -12.52 -38.83
CA SER A 194 8.85 -12.85 -38.07
C SER A 194 10.22 -12.39 -38.59
N ASN A 195 10.85 -11.48 -37.84
CA ASN A 195 12.26 -11.65 -37.48
C ASN A 195 12.54 -10.96 -36.15
N VAL A 196 12.77 -11.79 -35.12
CA VAL A 196 13.09 -11.39 -33.73
C VAL A 196 14.55 -10.90 -33.63
N ASP A 197 15.31 -10.99 -34.71
CA ASP A 197 16.77 -10.80 -34.72
C ASP A 197 17.22 -9.39 -35.11
N GLU A 198 16.32 -8.50 -35.56
CA GLU A 198 16.71 -7.13 -35.96
C GLU A 198 16.63 -6.11 -34.80
N ILE A 199 15.95 -6.46 -33.71
CA ILE A 199 15.88 -5.62 -32.49
C ILE A 199 17.20 -5.67 -31.72
N ASP A 200 18.00 -6.73 -31.90
CA ASP A 200 19.24 -6.98 -31.15
C ASP A 200 20.44 -6.13 -31.62
N LYS A 201 20.32 -5.44 -32.76
CA LYS A 201 21.44 -4.68 -33.37
C LYS A 201 21.49 -3.19 -33.08
N LEU A 202 20.50 -2.62 -32.37
CA LEU A 202 20.44 -1.17 -32.10
C LEU A 202 20.60 -0.77 -30.63
N GLN A 203 21.04 -1.69 -29.76
CA GLN A 203 21.28 -1.40 -28.33
C GLN A 203 22.72 -1.63 -27.85
N SER A 204 23.69 -1.81 -28.76
CA SER A 204 25.10 -1.64 -28.38
C SER A 204 25.43 -0.16 -28.34
N ASP A 205 25.29 0.46 -27.17
CA ASP A 205 26.15 1.55 -26.65
C ASP A 205 25.50 2.22 -25.44
N SER A 206 25.51 1.55 -24.29
CA SER A 206 25.74 2.16 -22.97
C SER A 206 25.82 1.06 -21.92
N LEU A 207 27.02 0.51 -21.76
CA LEU A 207 27.36 -0.37 -20.65
C LEU A 207 27.31 0.44 -19.34
N ASN A 208 26.45 0.01 -18.39
CA ASN A 208 26.71 -0.21 -16.95
C ASN A 208 25.48 0.10 -16.10
N GLY A 209 25.00 -0.89 -15.33
CA GLY A 209 24.40 -0.63 -14.01
C GLY A 209 22.93 -0.98 -13.81
N TRP A 210 22.56 -2.27 -13.90
CA TRP A 210 21.52 -2.87 -13.04
C TRP A 210 21.97 -4.28 -12.63
N GLY A 211 22.08 -4.51 -11.31
CA GLY A 211 22.12 -5.84 -10.70
C GLY A 211 23.25 -6.77 -11.15
N GLN A 212 24.49 -6.52 -10.69
CA GLN A 212 25.39 -7.65 -10.44
C GLN A 212 25.01 -8.30 -9.11
N ILE A 213 24.67 -9.58 -9.14
CA ILE A 213 25.06 -10.51 -8.08
C ILE A 213 26.39 -11.11 -8.55
N PRO A 214 27.52 -10.97 -7.83
CA PRO A 214 28.76 -11.62 -8.24
C PRO A 214 28.59 -13.14 -8.20
N PRO A 215 29.26 -13.90 -9.09
CA PRO A 215 29.22 -15.36 -9.01
C PRO A 215 29.83 -15.83 -7.70
N GLN A 216 29.19 -16.80 -7.04
CA GLN A 216 29.79 -17.55 -5.94
C GLN A 216 31.13 -18.13 -6.40
N ALA A 217 32.21 -17.65 -5.82
CA ALA A 217 33.49 -18.31 -5.93
C ALA A 217 34.32 -18.06 -4.65
N TYR A 218 34.68 -19.19 -4.03
CA TYR A 218 35.72 -19.44 -3.02
C TYR A 218 35.67 -18.70 -1.67
N GLU A 219 35.33 -19.51 -0.65
CA GLU A 219 35.53 -19.37 0.79
C GLU A 219 36.68 -18.43 1.22
N ARG A 220 36.34 -17.35 1.95
CA ARG A 220 37.11 -16.86 3.11
C ARG A 220 36.16 -16.23 4.14
N PRO A 221 36.38 -16.47 5.45
CA PRO A 221 35.46 -16.03 6.50
C PRO A 221 35.72 -14.56 6.85
N VAL A 222 34.72 -13.69 6.66
CA VAL A 222 34.74 -12.31 7.16
C VAL A 222 33.35 -11.97 7.69
N GLU A 223 33.37 -11.31 8.85
CA GLU A 223 32.32 -11.09 9.85
C GLU A 223 30.96 -10.52 9.39
N PRO A 224 29.88 -10.68 10.18
CA PRO A 224 28.54 -10.32 9.76
C PRO A 224 28.37 -8.79 9.70
N GLU A 225 28.23 -8.26 8.48
CA GLU A 225 27.74 -6.88 8.27
C GLU A 225 26.30 -6.76 8.76
N GLN A 226 26.13 -5.97 9.82
CA GLN A 226 24.83 -5.58 10.38
C GLN A 226 24.06 -4.74 9.35
N ARG A 227 22.89 -5.23 8.92
CA ARG A 227 21.93 -4.46 8.11
C ARG A 227 21.52 -3.21 8.90
N LYS A 228 21.77 -2.01 8.36
CA LYS A 228 21.29 -0.76 8.98
C LYS A 228 19.75 -0.75 9.05
N PRO A 229 19.14 -0.49 10.22
CA PRO A 229 17.69 -0.50 10.37
C PRO A 229 17.04 0.74 9.71
N ASN A 230 15.85 0.55 9.14
CA ASN A 230 15.07 1.59 8.43
C ASN A 230 14.37 2.50 9.46
N VAL A 231 15.13 3.41 10.08
CA VAL A 231 14.71 4.23 11.23
C VAL A 231 14.66 5.71 10.85
N MET A 232 13.63 6.44 11.29
CA MET A 232 13.55 7.90 11.20
C MET A 232 13.67 8.57 12.57
N PRO A 233 14.29 9.75 12.65
CA PRO A 233 14.27 10.56 13.87
C PRO A 233 12.84 10.88 14.33
N SER A 234 12.60 10.84 15.64
CA SER A 234 11.35 11.29 16.26
C SER A 234 11.33 12.81 16.41
N LEU A 235 10.15 13.38 16.66
CA LEU A 235 10.01 14.75 17.15
C LEU A 235 10.56 14.93 18.58
N THR A 236 10.78 13.84 19.32
CA THR A 236 11.40 13.86 20.64
C THR A 236 12.92 13.69 20.52
N PRO A 237 13.74 14.59 21.07
CA PRO A 237 15.20 14.45 21.06
C PRO A 237 15.64 13.15 21.73
N GLY A 238 16.64 12.48 21.14
CA GLY A 238 17.15 11.19 21.61
C GLY A 238 16.26 9.99 21.27
N ALA A 239 15.13 10.19 20.59
CA ALA A 239 14.26 9.13 20.12
C ALA A 239 14.30 8.99 18.60
N ALA A 240 14.09 7.77 18.15
CA ALA A 240 13.83 7.43 16.77
C ALA A 240 12.73 6.38 16.70
N GLN A 241 12.16 6.18 15.51
CA GLN A 241 11.13 5.18 15.28
C GLN A 241 11.43 4.41 14.00
N GLU A 242 11.09 3.13 14.01
CA GLU A 242 11.14 2.32 12.80
C GLU A 242 10.07 2.78 11.81
N ILE A 243 10.45 2.83 10.53
CA ILE A 243 9.59 3.23 9.42
C ILE A 243 8.87 1.98 8.92
N TYR A 244 7.55 1.92 9.15
CA TYR A 244 6.69 0.84 8.67
C TYR A 244 6.00 1.22 7.36
N PHE A 245 5.70 2.52 7.18
CA PHE A 245 4.99 3.03 6.02
C PHE A 245 5.73 4.22 5.40
N TYR A 246 5.66 4.39 4.07
CA TYR A 246 6.34 5.47 3.34
C TYR A 246 5.88 6.88 3.73
N ASN A 247 4.67 6.99 4.27
CA ASN A 247 4.07 8.23 4.74
C ASN A 247 4.14 8.36 6.27
N ASP A 248 4.91 7.50 6.95
CA ASP A 248 5.18 7.68 8.36
C ASP A 248 5.78 9.06 8.57
N LYS A 249 5.23 9.73 9.58
CA LYS A 249 5.70 11.04 10.02
C LYS A 249 6.36 10.85 11.36
N PRO A 250 7.35 11.68 11.71
CA PRO A 250 7.99 11.60 13.00
C PRO A 250 6.92 11.79 14.10
N ASN A 251 6.82 10.82 15.00
CA ASN A 251 5.96 10.92 16.19
C ASN A 251 6.74 11.54 17.34
N GLU A 252 6.05 11.93 18.40
CA GLU A 252 6.68 12.25 19.69
C GLU A 252 6.60 11.03 20.61
N TYR A 253 7.65 10.81 21.41
CA TYR A 253 7.73 9.79 22.46
C TYR A 253 8.05 10.44 23.82
N PRO A 254 7.05 11.02 24.51
CA PRO A 254 7.27 11.83 25.72
C PRO A 254 7.94 11.09 26.88
N CYS A 255 7.89 9.76 26.91
CA CYS A 255 8.56 8.95 27.93
C CYS A 255 10.08 8.84 27.72
N THR A 256 10.63 9.34 26.61
CA THR A 256 12.07 9.25 26.29
C THR A 256 12.90 10.10 27.26
N PRO A 257 13.80 9.49 28.05
CA PRO A 257 14.69 10.22 28.95
C PRO A 257 15.60 11.18 28.19
N GLN A 258 15.69 12.43 28.65
CA GLN A 258 16.61 13.42 28.11
C GLN A 258 17.98 13.39 28.79
N GLU A 259 17.99 13.00 30.07
CA GLU A 259 19.19 12.81 30.87
C GLU A 259 19.02 11.52 31.68
N TYR A 260 20.07 10.70 31.73
CA TYR A 260 20.10 9.47 32.50
C TYR A 260 21.52 9.04 32.83
N SER A 261 21.65 8.21 33.85
CA SER A 261 22.90 7.53 34.21
C SER A 261 22.63 6.03 34.36
N GLY A 262 23.59 5.20 33.97
CA GLY A 262 23.44 3.75 33.96
C GLY A 262 22.72 3.23 32.71
N ASP A 263 21.93 2.17 32.87
CA ASP A 263 21.28 1.45 31.77
C ASP A 263 20.17 2.30 31.10
N PRO A 264 20.27 2.61 29.79
CA PRO A 264 19.31 3.49 29.10
C PRO A 264 17.88 2.96 29.14
N LEU A 265 17.66 1.65 28.92
CA LEU A 265 16.32 1.07 28.91
C LEU A 265 15.69 1.03 30.30
N THR A 266 16.50 0.88 31.36
CA THR A 266 16.04 1.04 32.75
C THR A 266 15.62 2.48 33.04
N ALA A 267 16.36 3.48 32.54
CA ALA A 267 15.96 4.88 32.67
C ALA A 267 14.65 5.17 31.89
N TYR A 268 14.50 4.61 30.69
CA TYR A 268 13.26 4.70 29.93
C TYR A 268 12.09 4.06 30.68
N ALA A 269 12.29 2.86 31.23
CA ALA A 269 11.28 2.16 32.00
C ALA A 269 10.84 2.92 33.26
N ALA A 270 11.71 3.73 33.87
CA ALA A 270 11.36 4.57 35.01
C ALA A 270 10.36 5.69 34.65
N ASN A 271 10.32 6.12 33.37
CA ASN A 271 9.36 7.11 32.88
C ASN A 271 8.01 6.49 32.49
N LEU A 272 7.92 5.17 32.33
CA LEU A 272 6.70 4.46 31.96
C LEU A 272 5.75 4.32 33.15
N THR A 273 5.00 5.37 33.45
CA THR A 273 3.91 5.31 34.44
C THR A 273 2.57 4.96 33.78
N LYS A 274 1.67 4.30 34.51
CA LYS A 274 0.34 3.92 33.98
C LYS A 274 -0.39 5.16 33.48
N ASN A 275 -0.92 5.08 32.25
CA ASN A 275 -1.57 6.17 31.52
C ASN A 275 -0.66 7.35 31.11
N ALA A 276 0.67 7.28 31.28
CA ALA A 276 1.58 8.25 30.67
C ALA A 276 1.47 8.20 29.14
N VAL A 277 1.63 9.35 28.48
CA VAL A 277 1.65 9.41 27.01
C VAL A 277 2.93 8.74 26.50
N TYR A 278 2.77 7.57 25.89
CA TYR A 278 3.87 6.79 25.32
C TYR A 278 4.26 7.36 23.96
N TRP A 279 3.28 7.59 23.09
CA TRP A 279 3.51 8.31 21.83
C TRP A 279 2.30 9.13 21.42
N ARG A 280 2.56 10.20 20.65
CA ARG A 280 1.52 10.96 19.93
C ARG A 280 1.96 11.25 18.51
N ASN A 281 1.01 11.29 17.58
CA ASN A 281 1.33 11.57 16.19
C ASN A 281 1.71 13.04 15.98
N ASN A 282 2.36 13.31 14.85
CA ASN A 282 2.83 14.63 14.44
C ASN A 282 1.75 15.76 14.42
N ASN A 283 0.46 15.41 14.36
CA ASN A 283 -0.64 16.38 14.37
C ASN A 283 -1.22 16.60 15.78
N GLY A 284 -0.83 15.78 16.76
CA GLY A 284 -1.30 15.84 18.15
C GLY A 284 -2.74 15.36 18.37
N ASP A 285 -3.44 14.87 17.35
CA ASP A 285 -4.84 14.43 17.42
C ASP A 285 -5.00 12.96 17.86
N ARG A 286 -3.91 12.18 17.87
CA ARG A 286 -3.89 10.77 18.25
C ARG A 286 -2.76 10.50 19.23
N GLU A 287 -3.15 10.04 20.42
CA GLU A 287 -2.23 9.70 21.51
C GLU A 287 -2.48 8.28 22.00
N TYR A 288 -1.40 7.59 22.36
CA TYR A 288 -1.42 6.29 23.00
C TYR A 288 -0.74 6.38 24.35
N VAL A 289 -1.38 5.77 25.35
CA VAL A 289 -0.93 5.80 26.75
C VAL A 289 -0.53 4.42 27.24
N VAL A 290 0.39 4.38 28.19
CA VAL A 290 0.95 3.15 28.76
C VAL A 290 -0.12 2.34 29.49
N ALA A 291 -0.31 1.09 29.07
CA ALA A 291 -1.14 0.11 29.77
C ALA A 291 -0.30 -0.77 30.71
N LYS A 292 0.76 -1.40 30.17
CA LYS A 292 1.76 -2.20 30.91
C LYS A 292 3.08 -2.26 30.14
N TYR A 293 4.18 -2.59 30.80
CA TYR A 293 5.48 -2.76 30.16
C TYR A 293 6.29 -3.89 30.83
N GLY A 294 7.33 -4.37 30.15
CA GLY A 294 8.23 -5.40 30.66
C GLY A 294 9.47 -5.58 29.80
N PHE A 295 10.54 -6.08 30.40
CA PHE A 295 11.78 -6.38 29.70
C PHE A 295 11.71 -7.75 29.02
N SER A 296 12.42 -7.90 27.90
CA SER A 296 12.82 -9.21 27.37
C SER A 296 13.66 -9.98 28.40
N LYS A 297 13.78 -11.30 28.22
CA LYS A 297 14.60 -12.15 29.11
C LYS A 297 16.06 -11.72 29.18
N ASP A 298 16.61 -11.27 28.05
CA ASP A 298 17.98 -10.76 27.94
C ASP A 298 18.13 -9.27 28.31
N ARG A 299 17.01 -8.59 28.61
CA ARG A 299 16.91 -7.16 28.92
C ARG A 299 17.37 -6.21 27.81
N ASN A 300 17.59 -6.68 26.59
CA ASN A 300 17.95 -5.85 25.44
C ASN A 300 16.76 -5.10 24.83
N SER A 301 15.54 -5.50 25.18
CA SER A 301 14.30 -4.90 24.69
C SER A 301 13.35 -4.56 25.83
N LEU A 302 12.71 -3.40 25.72
CA LEU A 302 11.63 -2.97 26.60
C LEU A 302 10.31 -3.00 25.82
N TYR A 303 9.45 -3.95 26.13
CA TYR A 303 8.13 -4.06 25.52
C TYR A 303 7.11 -3.19 26.26
N VAL A 304 6.36 -2.40 25.51
CA VAL A 304 5.36 -1.46 26.04
C VAL A 304 4.02 -1.71 25.37
N MET A 305 3.06 -2.23 26.14
CA MET A 305 1.68 -2.32 25.70
C MET A 305 0.97 -1.00 26.01
N THR A 306 0.26 -0.48 25.01
CA THR A 306 -0.42 0.82 25.08
C THR A 306 -1.86 0.71 24.62
N LYS A 307 -2.66 1.71 24.97
CA LYS A 307 -4.04 1.88 24.53
C LYS A 307 -4.28 3.29 24.02
N SER A 308 -5.19 3.45 23.07
CA SER A 308 -5.56 4.78 22.57
C SER A 308 -6.13 5.64 23.71
N ALA A 309 -5.73 6.91 23.76
CA ALA A 309 -6.33 7.92 24.63
C ALA A 309 -7.44 8.70 23.90
N TYR A 310 -7.99 8.11 22.85
CA TYR A 310 -9.08 8.63 22.03
C TYR A 310 -9.97 7.48 21.56
N VAL A 311 -11.18 7.83 21.15
CA VAL A 311 -12.15 6.93 20.49
C VAL A 311 -12.55 7.53 19.15
N TRP A 312 -12.89 6.69 18.18
CA TRP A 312 -13.44 7.16 16.92
C TRP A 312 -14.91 7.50 17.08
N ARG A 313 -15.32 8.66 16.57
CA ARG A 313 -16.72 9.08 16.51
C ARG A 313 -17.06 9.44 15.09
N ASN A 314 -18.21 8.97 14.62
CA ASN A 314 -18.73 9.31 13.30
C ASN A 314 -19.29 10.72 13.31
N GLN A 315 -18.99 11.46 12.27
CA GLN A 315 -19.53 12.78 11.98
C GLN A 315 -20.74 12.66 11.05
N ASP A 316 -21.54 13.72 10.99
CA ASP A 316 -22.76 13.79 10.16
C ASP A 316 -22.47 13.69 8.65
N ASP A 317 -21.23 13.96 8.23
CA ASP A 317 -20.76 13.83 6.85
C ASP A 317 -20.32 12.41 6.48
N GLY A 318 -20.33 11.48 7.44
CA GLY A 318 -19.91 10.09 7.27
C GLY A 318 -18.41 9.84 7.49
N ASP A 319 -17.62 10.87 7.81
CA ASP A 319 -16.23 10.71 8.22
C ASP A 319 -16.13 10.39 9.72
N SER A 320 -15.06 9.72 10.15
CA SER A 320 -14.79 9.48 11.57
C SER A 320 -13.65 10.39 12.06
N MET A 321 -13.78 10.95 13.25
CA MET A 321 -12.71 11.73 13.88
C MET A 321 -12.29 11.15 15.24
N PRO A 322 -11.01 11.28 15.61
CA PRO A 322 -10.55 10.90 16.94
C PRO A 322 -11.04 11.93 17.96
N VAL A 323 -11.76 11.47 18.99
CA VAL A 323 -12.20 12.29 20.13
C VAL A 323 -11.41 11.86 21.37
N PRO A 324 -10.64 12.76 22.01
CA PRO A 324 -9.88 12.42 23.21
C PRO A 324 -10.76 11.89 24.34
N VAL A 325 -10.38 10.78 24.94
CA VAL A 325 -11.08 10.19 26.10
C VAL A 325 -11.15 11.18 27.26
N ALA A 326 -10.13 12.03 27.43
CA ALA A 326 -10.12 13.07 28.47
C ALA A 326 -11.22 14.13 28.30
N SER A 327 -11.82 14.26 27.11
CA SER A 327 -12.94 15.16 26.84
C SER A 327 -14.32 14.50 27.01
N LEU A 328 -14.35 13.19 27.30
CA LEU A 328 -15.56 12.39 27.43
C LEU A 328 -15.87 12.05 28.88
N ASN A 329 -17.15 11.98 29.21
CA ASN A 329 -17.62 11.40 30.47
C ASN A 329 -17.43 9.88 30.46
N LYS A 330 -17.36 9.25 31.64
CA LYS A 330 -17.15 7.79 31.77
C LYS A 330 -18.21 6.94 31.07
N ASP A 331 -19.42 7.47 30.90
CA ASP A 331 -20.53 6.76 30.26
C ASP A 331 -20.59 7.00 28.74
N GLU A 332 -19.74 7.88 28.20
CA GLU A 332 -19.71 8.26 26.78
C GLU A 332 -18.77 7.39 25.92
N PHE A 333 -18.03 6.47 26.56
CA PHE A 333 -17.22 5.48 25.87
C PHE A 333 -17.08 4.21 26.70
N ARG A 334 -16.82 3.09 26.03
CA ARG A 334 -16.48 1.81 26.65
C ARG A 334 -15.02 1.48 26.45
N GLU A 335 -14.42 0.73 27.39
CA GLU A 335 -13.00 0.34 27.28
C GLU A 335 -12.68 -0.55 26.08
N ASP A 336 -13.66 -1.30 25.56
CA ASP A 336 -13.52 -2.16 24.37
C ASP A 336 -13.51 -1.37 23.05
N GLU A 337 -13.82 -0.06 23.09
CA GLU A 337 -13.64 0.85 21.95
C GLU A 337 -12.19 1.34 21.83
N LEU A 338 -11.34 1.10 22.84
CA LEU A 338 -9.95 1.53 22.83
C LEU A 338 -9.09 0.57 22.01
N ASN A 339 -8.23 1.13 21.18
CA ASN A 339 -7.31 0.35 20.37
C ASN A 339 -6.03 0.08 21.16
N TYR A 340 -5.55 -1.16 21.14
CA TYR A 340 -4.32 -1.55 21.83
C TYR A 340 -3.17 -1.72 20.84
N GLN A 341 -1.95 -1.46 21.31
CA GLN A 341 -0.72 -1.64 20.54
C GLN A 341 0.38 -2.23 21.43
N LEU A 342 1.28 -3.01 20.83
CA LEU A 342 2.49 -3.50 21.48
C LEU A 342 3.71 -2.92 20.77
N GLY A 343 4.49 -2.11 21.50
CA GLY A 343 5.75 -1.56 21.05
C GLY A 343 6.94 -2.27 21.67
N GLU A 344 8.08 -2.18 21.01
CA GLU A 344 9.39 -2.56 21.51
C GLU A 344 10.29 -1.33 21.48
N VAL A 345 10.98 -1.05 22.58
CA VAL A 345 12.00 -0.01 22.66
C VAL A 345 13.34 -0.70 22.83
N ILE A 346 14.25 -0.42 21.91
CA ILE A 346 15.66 -0.78 22.02
C ILE A 346 16.50 0.49 22.15
N TYR A 347 17.72 0.34 22.65
CA TYR A 347 18.69 1.43 22.68
C TYR A 347 19.84 1.09 21.73
N ASP A 348 19.96 1.85 20.65
CA ASP A 348 20.91 1.59 19.57
C ASP A 348 21.44 2.93 19.01
N ASP A 349 22.73 3.00 18.70
CA ASP A 349 23.40 4.22 18.20
C ASP A 349 23.06 5.51 18.99
N ASN A 350 23.04 5.42 20.33
CA ASN A 350 22.66 6.49 21.26
C ASN A 350 21.22 7.02 21.10
N LEU A 351 20.34 6.23 20.49
CA LEU A 351 18.93 6.56 20.28
C LEU A 351 18.03 5.51 20.93
N PHE A 352 16.92 5.97 21.51
CA PHE A 352 15.80 5.10 21.85
C PHE A 352 14.99 4.83 20.59
N VAL A 353 15.15 3.64 20.01
CA VAL A 353 14.47 3.23 18.79
C VAL A 353 13.16 2.55 19.15
N HIS A 354 12.05 3.15 18.74
CA HIS A 354 10.71 2.67 18.99
C HIS A 354 10.22 1.87 17.79
N LYS A 355 9.90 0.61 18.07
CA LYS A 355 9.36 -0.35 17.12
C LYS A 355 7.95 -0.74 17.54
N ARG A 356 7.19 -1.24 16.58
CA ARG A 356 5.91 -1.92 16.74
C ARG A 356 6.18 -3.41 16.56
N VAL A 357 5.76 -4.20 17.54
CA VAL A 357 5.84 -5.66 17.42
C VAL A 357 4.86 -6.14 16.35
N GLU A 358 3.70 -5.47 16.24
CA GLU A 358 2.66 -5.75 15.26
C GLU A 358 2.11 -4.46 14.67
N THR A 359 1.77 -4.47 13.38
CA THR A 359 1.13 -3.34 12.71
C THR A 359 -0.36 -3.61 12.47
N GLY A 360 -1.21 -2.61 12.67
CA GLY A 360 -2.67 -2.73 12.51
C GLY A 360 -3.45 -2.75 13.83
N PHE A 361 -4.74 -3.05 13.74
CA PHE A 361 -5.63 -3.16 14.91
C PHE A 361 -5.70 -4.61 15.35
N MET A 362 -5.06 -4.92 16.46
CA MET A 362 -5.05 -6.28 17.03
C MET A 362 -5.99 -6.38 18.24
N PRO A 363 -6.62 -7.54 18.46
CA PRO A 363 -7.36 -7.80 19.69
C PRO A 363 -6.47 -7.63 20.92
N LYS A 364 -7.03 -7.11 22.02
CA LYS A 364 -6.30 -6.90 23.27
C LYS A 364 -5.70 -8.21 23.78
N GLU A 365 -6.49 -9.28 23.77
CA GLU A 365 -6.12 -10.60 24.29
C GLU A 365 -4.91 -11.16 23.54
N TYR A 366 -4.86 -11.01 22.21
CA TYR A 366 -3.72 -11.40 21.39
C TYR A 366 -2.44 -10.65 21.76
N LEU A 367 -2.53 -9.33 21.94
CA LEU A 367 -1.39 -8.52 22.35
C LEU A 367 -0.94 -8.82 23.78
N GLU A 368 -1.84 -9.24 24.67
CA GLU A 368 -1.50 -9.69 26.01
C GLU A 368 -0.71 -11.00 26.00
N GLU A 369 -1.12 -11.97 25.17
CA GLU A 369 -0.39 -13.24 24.98
C GLU A 369 1.00 -13.01 24.40
N LEU A 370 1.10 -12.15 23.37
CA LEU A 370 2.37 -11.82 22.73
C LEU A 370 3.30 -11.07 23.69
N PHE A 371 2.76 -10.14 24.49
CA PHE A 371 3.52 -9.46 25.54
C PHE A 371 4.09 -10.45 26.57
N ASP A 372 3.32 -11.45 27.00
CA ASP A 372 3.79 -12.46 27.95
C ASP A 372 4.85 -13.39 27.33
N GLU A 373 4.78 -13.65 26.02
CA GLU A 373 5.80 -14.37 25.27
C GLU A 373 7.11 -13.58 25.18
N CYS A 374 7.04 -12.33 24.72
CA CYS A 374 8.18 -11.41 24.58
C CYS A 374 8.88 -11.15 25.93
N THR A 375 8.12 -11.05 27.02
CA THR A 375 8.65 -10.80 28.38
C THR A 375 8.98 -12.08 29.15
N GLY A 376 8.82 -13.25 28.53
CA GLY A 376 9.19 -14.52 29.14
C GLY A 376 8.33 -14.96 30.31
N LYS A 377 7.09 -14.46 30.40
CA LYS A 377 6.09 -14.84 31.42
C LYS A 377 5.26 -16.06 31.02
N LYS A 378 5.30 -16.49 29.77
CA LYS A 378 4.81 -17.80 29.33
C LYS A 378 5.66 -18.90 29.99
N LYS A 379 5.01 -19.73 30.81
CA LYS A 379 5.61 -20.91 31.45
C LYS A 379 5.81 -22.04 30.46
#